data_AF-A0A3D8TWT1-F1
#
_entry.id   AF-A0A3D8TWT1-F1
#
_cell.length_a   1.000
_cell.length_b   1.000
_cell.length_c   1.000
_cell.angle_alpha   90.00
_cell.angle_beta   90.00
_cell.angle_gamma   90.00
#
_symmetry.space_group_name_H-M   'P 1'
#
loop_
_entity.id
_entity.type
_entity.pdbx_description
1 polymer ?
#
loop_
_entity_poly.entity_id
_entity_poly.type
_entity_poly.pdbx_seq_one_letter_code
_entity_poly.pdbx_strand_id
1 'polypeptide(L)' 'LAVMDASALSMARDNKKRIRVFGLEEPGNVTRALVGDEIGTLVSTAESRVAE' A
#
# COMPACT_ATOMS: atom_id res chain seq x y z
N LEU A 1 -5.69 -0.34 13.08
CA LEU A 1 -5.79 -0.33 11.60
C LEU A 1 -5.87 -1.77 11.11
N ALA A 2 -7.07 -2.35 11.08
CA ALA A 2 -7.32 -3.68 10.53
C ALA A 2 -7.62 -3.53 9.02
N VAL A 3 -6.57 -3.26 8.24
CA VAL A 3 -6.70 -2.93 6.81
C VAL A 3 -6.89 -4.19 5.96
N MET A 4 -6.43 -5.34 6.45
CA MET A 4 -6.43 -6.62 5.76
C MET A 4 -6.42 -7.76 6.80
N ASP A 5 -6.96 -8.93 6.45
CA ASP A 5 -6.85 -10.11 7.31
C ASP A 5 -5.39 -10.59 7.40
N ALA A 6 -5.05 -11.27 8.50
CA ALA A 6 -3.68 -11.70 8.76
C ALA A 6 -3.14 -12.68 7.71
N SER A 7 -4.00 -13.46 7.06
CA SER A 7 -3.63 -14.44 6.02
C SER A 7 -3.27 -13.73 4.72
N ALA A 8 -4.06 -12.74 4.29
CA ALA A 8 -3.74 -11.96 3.10
C ALA A 8 -2.48 -11.11 3.29
N LEU A 9 -2.24 -10.56 4.50
CA LEU A 9 -0.97 -9.90 4.81
C LEU A 9 0.22 -10.87 4.74
N SER A 10 0.07 -12.08 5.28
CA SER A 10 1.12 -13.11 5.24
C SER A 10 1.41 -13.54 3.80
N MET A 11 0.38 -13.80 3.00
CA MET A 11 0.52 -14.15 1.58
C MET A 11 1.19 -13.04 0.77
N ALA A 12 0.82 -11.77 1.01
CA ALA A 12 1.45 -10.64 0.35
C ALA A 12 2.93 -10.49 0.75
N ARG A 13 3.24 -10.73 2.03
CA ARG A 13 4.61 -10.70 2.55
C ARG A 13 5.47 -11.79 1.90
N ASP A 14 4.97 -13.02 1.88
CA ASP A 14 5.69 -14.18 1.34
C ASP A 14 5.93 -14.05 -0.16
N ASN A 15 4.98 -13.44 -0.88
CA ASN A 15 5.08 -13.16 -2.31
C ASN A 15 5.77 -11.82 -2.64
N LYS A 16 6.32 -11.12 -1.64
CA LYS A 16 6.98 -9.81 -1.78
C LYS A 16 6.11 -8.80 -2.56
N LYS A 17 4.79 -8.89 -2.42
CA LYS A 17 3.84 -8.01 -3.10
C LYS A 17 3.76 -6.69 -2.35
N ARG A 18 3.79 -5.60 -3.10
CA ARG A 18 3.54 -4.25 -2.58
C ARG A 18 2.04 -4.01 -2.62
N ILE A 19 1.46 -3.59 -1.50
CA ILE A 19 0.03 -3.25 -1.40
C ILE A 19 -0.06 -1.75 -1.20
N ARG A 20 -0.90 -1.08 -2.00
CA ARG A 20 -1.17 0.36 -1.87
C ARG A 20 -2.60 0.54 -1.38
N VAL A 21 -2.75 1.18 -0.23
CA VAL A 21 -4.05 1.44 0.40
C VAL A 21 -4.33 2.94 0.27
N PHE A 22 -5.36 3.29 -0.51
CA PHE A 22 -5.75 4.67 -0.77
C PHE A 22 -7.28 4.79 -0.83
N GLY A 23 -7.80 5.98 -0.54
CA GLY A 23 -9.23 6.27 -0.63
C GLY A 23 -9.66 6.56 -2.07
N LEU A 24 -10.87 6.10 -2.43
CA LEU A 24 -11.49 6.34 -3.74
C LEU A 24 -12.36 7.61 -3.78
N GLU A 25 -12.31 8.42 -2.72
CA GLU A 25 -13.17 9.60 -2.55
C GLU A 25 -12.84 10.72 -3.54
N GLU A 26 -11.56 10.85 -3.95
CA GLU A 26 -11.13 11.88 -4.90
C GLU A 26 -10.95 11.31 -6.31
N PRO A 27 -11.54 11.96 -7.34
CA PRO A 27 -11.28 11.64 -8.73
C PRO A 27 -9.78 11.74 -9.05
N GLY A 28 -9.23 10.70 -9.69
CA GLY A 28 -7.81 10.66 -10.09
C GLY A 28 -6.89 9.93 -9.10
N ASN A 29 -7.35 9.53 -7.91
CA ASN A 29 -6.53 8.78 -6.96
C ASN A 29 -6.05 7.44 -7.52
N VAL A 30 -6.84 6.75 -8.33
CA VAL A 30 -6.39 5.50 -8.98
C VAL A 30 -5.20 5.75 -9.91
N THR A 31 -5.27 6.79 -10.75
CA THR A 31 -4.20 7.16 -11.67
C THR A 31 -2.94 7.56 -10.90
N ARG A 32 -3.10 8.37 -9.85
CA ARG A 32 -2.00 8.79 -8.98
C ARG A 32 -1.33 7.60 -8.27
N ALA A 33 -2.12 6.63 -7.79
CA ALA A 33 -1.60 5.39 -7.21
C ALA A 33 -0.74 4.59 -8.22
N LEU A 34 -1.17 4.54 -9.48
CA LEU A 34 -0.45 3.84 -10.55
C LEU A 34 0.84 4.54 -10.97
N VAL A 35 0.84 5.88 -11.00
CA VAL A 35 2.03 6.69 -11.31
C VAL A 35 3.08 6.62 -10.20
N GLY A 36 2.67 6.20 -9.00
CA GLY A 36 3.57 6.07 -7.84
C GLY A 36 3.56 7.29 -6.93
N ASP A 37 2.56 8.17 -7.04
CA ASP A 37 2.38 9.28 -6.10
C ASP A 37 2.26 8.76 -4.67
N GLU A 38 2.72 9.58 -3.73
CA GLU A 38 2.64 9.34 -2.29
C GLU A 38 1.22 9.51 -1.71
N ILE A 39 0.22 8.84 -2.29
CA ILE A 39 -1.17 8.81 -1.80
C ILE A 39 -1.47 7.63 -0.87
N GLY A 40 -1.98 7.89 0.33
CA GLY A 40 -2.34 6.84 1.29
C GLY A 40 -1.14 6.02 1.78
N THR A 41 -1.36 4.77 2.16
CA THR A 41 -0.37 3.93 2.87
C THR A 41 0.21 2.88 1.94
N LEU A 42 1.54 2.85 1.80
CA LEU A 42 2.25 1.79 1.09
C LEU A 42 2.64 0.70 2.10
N VAL A 43 2.12 -0.50 1.91
CA VAL A 43 2.52 -1.69 2.67
C VAL A 43 3.51 -2.46 1.81
N SER A 44 4.76 -2.49 2.24
CA SER A 44 5.83 -3.25 1.61
C SER A 44 6.62 -4.02 2.66
N THR A 45 7.24 -5.12 2.22
CA THR A 45 8.19 -5.89 3.03
C THR A 45 9.61 -5.35 2.95
N ALA A 46 9.86 -4.39 2.05
CA ALA A 46 11.09 -3.61 2.06
C ALA A 46 11.07 -2.71 3.29
N GLU A 47 12.20 -2.63 4.01
CA GLU A 47 12.36 -1.75 5.15
C GLU A 47 11.84 -0.35 4.81
N SER A 48 10.93 0.14 5.65
CA SER A 48 10.41 1.50 5.52
C SER A 48 11.59 2.43 5.76
N ARG A 49 12.10 3.06 4.70
CA ARG A 49 12.85 4.32 4.87
C ARG A 49 11.81 5.34 5.30
N VAL A 50 11.55 5.38 6.60
CA VAL A 50 10.88 6.53 7.22
C VAL A 50 11.80 7.69 6.91
N ALA A 51 11.36 8.57 6.00
CA ALA A 51 11.99 9.85 5.82
C ALA A 51 12.00 10.55 7.18
N GLU A 52 13.18 10.97 7.62
CA GLU A 52 13.37 11.84 8.78
C GLU A 52 12.54 13.12 8.67
#